data_AF-A0A3A6PT45-F1
#
_entry.id   AF-A0A3A6PT45-F1
#
_cell.length_a   1.000
_cell.length_b   1.000
_cell.length_c   1.000
_cell.angle_alpha   90.00
_cell.angle_beta   90.00
_cell.angle_gamma   90.00
#
_symmetry.space_group_name_H-M   'P 1'
#
loop_
_entity.id
_entity.type
_entity.pdbx_description
1 polymer ?
#
loop_
_entity_poly.entity_id
_entity_poly.type
_entity_poly.pdbx_seq_one_letter_code
_entity_poly.pdbx_strand_id
1 'polypeptide(L)'
;MENHIQRKIEGYYTLAHYHMLLAYRMQDDNQSRTSLQLCHSAFIAMLRALCFHENTFKLHSSLSMLDLIACMHTDTNPGDDLLIHYKKLDDLAFGSHSDSGILELHHLDQIMRQTDVFLNRLFSRLHGFHRSWRPD
;
A
#
# COMPACT_ATOMS: atom_id res chain seq x y z
N MET A 1 11.84 2.39 23.73
CA MET A 1 10.80 1.64 23.00
C MET A 1 10.25 2.46 21.84
N GLU A 2 9.87 3.72 22.05
CA GLU A 2 9.40 4.66 21.01
C GLU A 2 10.35 4.78 19.79
N ASN A 3 11.66 4.93 20.02
CA ASN A 3 12.64 5.02 18.92
C ASN A 3 12.68 3.80 17.99
N HIS A 4 12.28 2.61 18.47
CA HIS A 4 12.25 1.41 17.63
C HIS A 4 10.96 1.32 16.80
N ILE A 5 9.83 1.77 17.36
CA ILE A 5 8.54 1.84 16.67
C ILE A 5 8.62 2.84 15.54
N GLN A 6 9.12 4.04 15.84
CA GLN A 6 9.30 5.10 14.86
C GLN A 6 10.17 4.65 13.68
N ARG A 7 11.30 3.98 13.94
CA ARG A 7 12.15 3.39 12.90
C ARG A 7 11.43 2.34 12.05
N LYS A 8 10.56 1.53 12.64
CA LYS A 8 9.76 0.55 11.88
C LYS A 8 8.76 1.25 10.96
N ILE A 9 8.06 2.27 11.46
CA ILE A 9 7.11 3.08 10.68
C ILE A 9 7.84 3.73 9.51
N GLU A 10 8.96 4.41 9.77
CA GLU A 10 9.80 5.05 8.74
C GLU A 10 10.36 4.04 7.73
N GLY A 11 10.77 2.86 8.20
CA GLY A 11 11.25 1.78 7.33
C GLY A 11 10.17 1.29 6.37
N TYR A 12 8.94 1.08 6.85
CA TYR A 12 7.82 0.68 6.00
C TYR A 12 7.36 1.79 5.05
N TYR A 13 7.35 3.04 5.51
CA TYR A 13 7.10 4.20 4.66
C TYR A 13 8.10 4.27 3.50
N THR A 14 9.39 4.16 3.82
CA THR A 14 10.49 4.14 2.84
C THR A 14 10.34 2.98 1.85
N LEU A 15 9.97 1.80 2.35
CA LEU A 15 9.73 0.62 1.52
C LEU A 15 8.54 0.82 0.56
N ALA A 16 7.44 1.42 1.04
CA ALA A 16 6.29 1.72 0.20
C ALA A 16 6.66 2.69 -0.93
N HIS A 17 7.46 3.71 -0.63
CA HIS A 17 7.95 4.66 -1.61
C HIS A 17 8.79 3.97 -2.70
N TYR A 18 9.78 3.16 -2.31
CA TYR A 18 10.63 2.47 -3.28
C TYR A 18 9.86 1.48 -4.15
N HIS A 19 8.87 0.79 -3.59
CA HIS A 19 8.01 -0.09 -4.38
C HIS A 19 7.24 0.67 -5.46
N MET A 20 6.64 1.82 -5.15
CA MET A 20 5.95 2.61 -6.19
C MET A 20 6.92 3.16 -7.23
N LEU A 21 8.09 3.66 -6.81
CA LEU A 21 9.12 4.14 -7.75
C LEU A 21 9.52 3.04 -8.74
N LEU A 22 9.72 1.82 -8.23
CA LEU A 22 10.03 0.67 -9.08
C LEU A 22 8.81 0.26 -9.92
N ALA A 23 7.59 0.36 -9.40
CA ALA A 23 6.37 0.04 -10.14
C ALA A 23 6.22 0.91 -11.40
N TYR A 24 6.55 2.20 -11.32
CA TYR A 24 6.57 3.10 -12.49
C TYR A 24 7.61 2.70 -13.52
N ARG A 25 8.83 2.39 -13.07
CA ARG A 25 9.88 1.91 -13.99
C ARG A 25 9.47 0.60 -14.68
N MET A 26 8.87 -0.33 -13.95
CA MET A 26 8.37 -1.58 -14.51
C MET A 26 7.22 -1.36 -15.49
N GLN A 27 6.35 -0.37 -15.26
CA GLN A 27 5.32 0.02 -16.22
C GLN A 27 5.95 0.53 -17.53
N ASP A 28 6.96 1.40 -17.45
CA ASP A 28 7.67 1.94 -18.61
C ASP A 28 8.34 0.82 -19.44
N ASP A 29 8.79 -0.24 -18.77
CA ASP A 29 9.37 -1.45 -19.37
C ASP A 29 8.31 -2.48 -19.84
N ASN A 30 7.02 -2.13 -19.84
CA ASN A 30 5.86 -3.00 -20.16
C ASN A 30 5.73 -4.24 -19.26
N GLN A 31 6.32 -4.23 -18.07
CA GLN A 31 6.23 -5.28 -17.05
C GLN A 31 4.99 -5.07 -16.15
N SER A 32 3.79 -5.08 -16.75
CA SER A 32 2.54 -4.74 -16.07
C SER A 32 2.26 -5.55 -14.82
N ARG A 33 2.51 -6.88 -14.85
CA ARG A 33 2.28 -7.75 -13.69
C ARG A 33 3.23 -7.43 -12.54
N THR A 34 4.51 -7.20 -12.84
CA THR A 34 5.50 -6.80 -11.83
C THR A 34 5.16 -5.43 -11.25
N SER A 35 4.70 -4.48 -12.08
CA SER A 35 4.21 -3.19 -11.61
C SER A 35 3.06 -3.34 -10.60
N LEU A 36 2.06 -4.19 -10.89
CA LEU A 36 0.96 -4.49 -9.96
C LEU A 36 1.43 -5.14 -8.64
N GLN A 37 2.35 -6.10 -8.71
CA GLN A 37 2.92 -6.74 -7.52
C GLN A 37 3.64 -5.72 -6.63
N LEU A 38 4.29 -4.74 -7.24
CA LEU A 38 4.95 -3.65 -6.52
C LEU A 38 3.94 -2.66 -5.93
N CYS A 39 2.87 -2.29 -6.64
CA CYS A 39 1.77 -1.51 -6.06
C CYS A 39 1.13 -2.22 -4.86
N HIS A 40 0.88 -3.52 -4.96
CA HIS A 40 0.40 -4.35 -3.85
C HIS A 40 1.38 -4.31 -2.66
N SER A 41 2.68 -4.50 -2.92
CA SER A 41 3.72 -4.46 -1.89
C SER A 41 3.83 -3.10 -1.22
N ALA A 42 3.69 -2.01 -1.98
CA ALA A 42 3.66 -0.65 -1.45
C ALA A 42 2.47 -0.42 -0.53
N PHE A 43 1.28 -0.86 -0.96
CA PHE A 43 0.05 -0.75 -0.17
C PHE A 43 0.17 -1.49 1.17
N ILE A 44 0.64 -2.74 1.13
CA ILE A 44 0.87 -3.56 2.34
C ILE A 44 1.91 -2.93 3.26
N ALA A 45 3.01 -2.39 2.72
CA ALA A 45 4.02 -1.73 3.53
C ALA A 45 3.42 -0.52 4.29
N MET A 46 2.62 0.31 3.61
CA MET A 46 1.96 1.44 4.26
C MET A 46 0.93 1.02 5.31
N LEU A 47 0.15 -0.04 5.07
CA LEU A 47 -0.75 -0.59 6.08
C LEU A 47 0.00 -1.11 7.31
N ARG A 48 1.16 -1.74 7.12
CA ARG A 48 2.01 -2.14 8.24
C ARG A 48 2.48 -0.93 9.04
N ALA A 49 2.94 0.13 8.37
CA ALA A 49 3.32 1.38 9.04
C ALA A 49 2.15 1.90 9.89
N LEU A 50 0.95 1.95 9.32
CA LEU A 50 -0.27 2.38 10.01
C LEU A 50 -0.60 1.51 11.22
N CYS A 51 -0.54 0.18 11.08
CA CYS A 51 -0.79 -0.72 12.20
C CYS A 51 0.22 -0.55 13.34
N PHE A 52 1.51 -0.32 13.04
CA PHE A 52 2.50 -0.03 14.08
C PHE A 52 2.24 1.30 14.79
N HIS A 53 1.69 2.28 14.08
CA HIS A 53 1.31 3.59 14.64
C HIS A 53 0.07 3.48 15.54
N GLU A 54 -0.99 2.82 15.07
CA GLU A 54 -2.29 2.77 15.77
C GLU A 54 -2.35 1.66 16.84
N ASN A 55 -1.63 0.56 16.67
CA ASN A 55 -1.70 -0.62 17.54
C ASN A 55 -0.35 -0.93 18.21
N THR A 56 0.23 0.06 18.87
CA THR A 56 1.52 -0.07 19.57
C THR A 56 1.57 -1.24 20.57
N PHE A 57 0.45 -1.73 21.09
CA PHE A 57 0.40 -2.88 21.99
C PHE A 57 0.67 -4.24 21.31
N LYS A 58 0.52 -4.36 19.98
CA LYS A 58 0.76 -5.60 19.21
C LYS A 58 2.21 -5.77 18.71
N LEU A 59 3.14 -4.99 19.26
CA LEU A 59 4.55 -4.87 18.83
C LEU A 59 5.36 -6.17 18.73
N HIS A 60 4.91 -7.24 19.41
CA HIS A 60 5.63 -8.52 19.52
C HIS A 60 5.04 -9.64 18.67
N SER A 61 3.87 -9.45 18.05
CA SER A 61 3.22 -10.45 17.19
C SER A 61 3.44 -10.12 15.71
N SER A 62 3.63 -11.15 14.88
CA SER A 62 3.55 -11.00 13.43
C SER A 62 2.14 -10.51 13.06
N LEU A 63 2.06 -9.40 12.32
CA LEU A 63 0.77 -8.86 11.84
C LEU A 63 0.11 -9.87 10.91
N SER A 64 -1.11 -10.29 11.25
CA SER A 64 -1.96 -11.10 10.39
C SER A 64 -2.66 -10.22 9.34
N MET A 65 -3.26 -10.87 8.34
CA MET A 65 -4.11 -10.16 7.37
C MET A 65 -5.32 -9.48 8.04
N LEU A 66 -5.89 -10.12 9.07
CA LEU A 66 -6.99 -9.55 9.84
C LEU A 66 -6.57 -8.27 10.57
N ASP A 67 -5.33 -8.22 11.08
CA ASP A 67 -4.81 -7.00 11.70
C ASP A 67 -4.70 -5.86 10.68
N LEU A 68 -4.23 -6.15 9.46
CA LEU A 68 -4.14 -5.16 8.39
C LEU A 68 -5.52 -4.63 7.97
N ILE A 69 -6.51 -5.52 7.85
CA ILE A 69 -7.90 -5.14 7.56
C ILE A 69 -8.43 -4.25 8.68
N ALA A 70 -8.23 -4.63 9.94
CA ALA A 70 -8.68 -3.84 11.08
C ALA A 70 -8.10 -2.42 11.06
N CYS A 71 -6.85 -2.22 10.63
CA CYS A 71 -6.26 -0.88 10.49
C CYS A 71 -6.85 -0.07 9.31
N MET A 72 -7.44 -0.70 8.30
CA MET A 72 -8.12 0.02 7.21
C MET A 72 -9.39 0.71 7.70
N HIS A 73 -10.08 0.11 8.66
CA HIS A 73 -11.35 0.56 9.21
C HIS A 73 -11.16 1.39 10.49
N THR A 74 -11.86 2.50 10.60
CA THR A 74 -12.00 3.30 11.83
C THR A 74 -13.42 3.83 11.92
N ASP A 75 -13.85 4.31 13.09
CA ASP A 75 -15.20 4.87 13.29
C ASP A 75 -15.53 6.04 12.35
N THR A 76 -14.50 6.74 11.84
CA THR A 76 -14.63 7.89 10.93
C THR A 76 -14.21 7.60 9.49
N ASN A 77 -13.62 6.43 9.23
CA ASN A 77 -13.24 5.98 7.90
C ASN A 77 -13.61 4.50 7.77
N PRO A 78 -14.73 4.18 7.09
CA PRO A 78 -15.23 2.82 7.02
C PRO A 78 -14.32 1.91 6.19
N GLY A 79 -13.19 2.34 5.63
CA GLY A 79 -12.13 1.47 5.10
C GLY A 79 -12.48 0.58 3.89
N ASP A 80 -13.75 0.53 3.49
CA ASP A 80 -14.24 -0.38 2.46
C ASP A 80 -13.55 -0.16 1.11
N ASP A 81 -13.29 1.09 0.75
CA ASP A 81 -12.59 1.44 -0.48
C ASP A 81 -11.11 1.03 -0.46
N LEU A 82 -10.43 1.11 0.69
CA LEU A 82 -9.07 0.57 0.87
C LEU A 82 -9.07 -0.94 0.74
N LEU A 83 -10.05 -1.62 1.33
CA LEU A 83 -10.18 -3.08 1.26
C LEU A 83 -10.50 -3.54 -0.17
N ILE A 84 -11.41 -2.85 -0.87
CA ILE A 84 -11.74 -3.11 -2.27
C ILE A 84 -10.50 -2.92 -3.14
N HIS A 85 -9.74 -1.84 -2.92
CA HIS A 85 -8.52 -1.59 -3.67
C HIS A 85 -7.44 -2.63 -3.39
N TYR A 86 -7.27 -3.03 -2.13
CA TYR A 86 -6.38 -4.11 -1.74
C TYR A 86 -6.72 -5.41 -2.48
N LYS A 87 -7.99 -5.84 -2.44
CA LYS A 87 -8.44 -7.06 -3.12
C LYS A 87 -8.23 -6.98 -4.63
N LYS A 88 -8.54 -5.83 -5.23
CA LYS A 88 -8.29 -5.58 -6.65
C LYS A 88 -6.80 -5.74 -6.99
N LEU A 89 -5.89 -5.20 -6.17
CA LEU A 89 -4.45 -5.36 -6.37
C LEU A 89 -4.01 -6.83 -6.22
N ASP A 90 -4.51 -7.53 -5.20
CA ASP A 90 -4.19 -8.94 -4.93
C ASP A 90 -4.63 -9.84 -6.09
N ASP A 91 -5.87 -9.69 -6.54
CA ASP A 91 -6.44 -10.42 -7.68
C ASP A 91 -5.65 -10.15 -8.98
N LEU A 92 -5.33 -8.88 -9.27
CA LEU A 92 -4.61 -8.53 -10.50
C LEU A 92 -3.13 -8.94 -10.47
N ALA A 93 -2.48 -8.90 -9.29
CA ALA A 93 -1.06 -9.20 -9.15
C ALA A 93 -0.78 -10.72 -9.09
N PHE A 94 -1.64 -11.46 -8.38
CA PHE A 94 -1.43 -12.87 -8.03
C PHE A 94 -2.50 -13.82 -8.55
N GLY A 95 -3.64 -13.31 -9.00
CA GLY A 95 -4.72 -14.12 -9.56
C GLY A 95 -4.26 -14.94 -10.75
N SER A 96 -4.85 -16.12 -10.89
CA SER A 96 -4.66 -17.03 -12.03
C SER A 96 -5.47 -16.54 -13.24
N HIS A 97 -5.18 -15.34 -13.74
CA HIS A 97 -5.71 -14.90 -15.02
C HIS A 97 -4.97 -15.66 -16.13
N SER A 98 -5.68 -16.58 -16.79
CA SER A 98 -5.23 -17.27 -17.99
C SER A 98 -5.04 -16.25 -19.13
N ASP A 99 -3.79 -15.87 -19.41
CA ASP A 99 -3.20 -15.38 -20.68
C ASP A 99 -4.04 -14.55 -21.68
N SER A 100 -5.13 -13.91 -21.27
CA SER A 100 -6.10 -13.28 -22.20
C SER A 100 -6.31 -11.78 -21.97
N GLY A 101 -5.64 -11.18 -20.99
CA GLY A 101 -5.77 -9.74 -20.76
C GLY A 101 -4.41 -9.10 -20.66
N ILE A 102 -3.85 -8.66 -21.79
CA ILE A 102 -2.89 -7.55 -21.75
C ILE A 102 -3.63 -6.44 -21.00
N LEU A 103 -3.23 -6.18 -19.75
CA LEU A 103 -3.78 -5.06 -19.02
C LEU A 103 -3.38 -3.80 -19.78
N GLU A 104 -4.36 -3.10 -20.34
CA GLU A 104 -4.08 -1.89 -21.10
C GLU A 104 -3.29 -0.91 -20.24
N LEU A 105 -2.27 -0.28 -20.84
CA LEU A 105 -1.40 0.68 -20.15
C LEU A 105 -2.21 1.78 -19.44
N HIS A 106 -3.32 2.23 -20.04
CA HIS A 106 -4.24 3.19 -19.43
C HIS A 106 -4.89 2.66 -18.15
N HIS A 107 -5.30 1.39 -18.14
CA HIS A 107 -5.89 0.75 -16.97
C HIS A 107 -4.86 0.58 -15.85
N LEU A 108 -3.61 0.24 -16.21
CA LEU A 108 -2.51 0.16 -15.26
C LEU A 108 -2.19 1.53 -14.64
N ASP A 109 -2.05 2.58 -15.46
CA ASP A 109 -1.81 3.96 -14.97
C ASP A 109 -2.90 4.40 -13.99
N GLN A 110 -4.17 4.11 -14.30
CA GLN A 110 -5.28 4.40 -13.41
C GLN A 110 -5.16 3.69 -12.06
N ILE A 111 -4.79 2.40 -12.04
CA ILE A 111 -4.59 1.64 -10.80
C ILE A 111 -3.43 2.22 -9.99
N MET A 112 -2.33 2.58 -10.65
CA MET A 112 -1.15 3.13 -9.99
C MET A 112 -1.45 4.48 -9.35
N ARG A 113 -2.10 5.39 -10.09
CA ARG A 113 -2.56 6.68 -9.54
C ARG A 113 -3.55 6.50 -8.39
N GLN A 114 -4.48 5.55 -8.50
CA GLN A 114 -5.40 5.23 -7.42
C GLN A 114 -4.63 4.72 -6.19
N THR A 115 -3.58 3.93 -6.40
CA THR A 115 -2.69 3.47 -5.33
C THR A 115 -1.98 4.64 -4.65
N ASP A 116 -1.45 5.63 -5.39
CA ASP A 116 -0.91 6.87 -4.80
C ASP A 116 -1.92 7.61 -3.92
N VAL A 117 -3.16 7.75 -4.40
CA VAL A 117 -4.22 8.45 -3.64
C VAL A 117 -4.46 7.76 -2.31
N PHE A 118 -4.53 6.43 -2.30
CA PHE A 118 -4.69 5.68 -1.06
C PHE A 118 -3.45 5.71 -0.17
N LEU A 119 -2.25 5.63 -0.73
CA LEU A 119 -1.00 5.78 0.03
C LEU A 119 -0.92 7.15 0.70
N ASN A 120 -1.29 8.23 0.00
CA ASN A 120 -1.44 9.58 0.58
C ASN A 120 -2.42 9.61 1.74
N ARG A 121 -3.56 8.93 1.60
CA ARG A 121 -4.58 8.90 2.65
C ARG A 121 -4.11 8.14 3.89
N LEU A 122 -3.47 6.98 3.69
CA LEU A 122 -2.86 6.21 4.78
C LEU A 122 -1.72 6.99 5.45
N PHE A 123 -0.90 7.68 4.67
CA PHE A 123 0.17 8.53 5.18
C PHE A 123 -0.35 9.73 5.97
N SER A 124 -1.43 10.37 5.52
CA SER A 124 -2.08 11.47 6.26
C SER A 124 -2.61 11.00 7.62
N ARG A 125 -3.01 9.73 7.74
CA ARG A 125 -3.38 9.14 9.04
C ARG A 125 -2.15 8.95 9.95
N LEU A 126 -1.00 8.61 9.39
CA LEU A 126 0.26 8.43 10.14
C LEU A 126 0.84 9.73 10.69
N HIS A 127 0.78 10.82 9.93
CA HIS A 127 1.50 12.07 10.23
C HIS A 127 0.59 13.29 10.46
N GLY A 128 -0.74 13.13 10.35
CA GLY A 128 -1.69 14.24 10.30
C GLY A 128 -1.79 14.86 8.89
N PHE A 129 -2.74 15.77 8.72
CA PHE A 129 -2.94 16.48 7.45
C PHE A 129 -1.73 17.40 7.12
N HIS A 130 -1.41 17.55 5.83
CA HIS A 130 -0.42 18.50 5.23
C HIS A 130 0.94 17.97 4.71
N ARG A 131 1.14 16.66 4.50
CA ARG A 131 2.35 16.18 3.79
C ARG A 131 2.01 15.24 2.63
N SER A 132 2.67 15.44 1.49
CA SER A 132 2.67 14.48 0.38
C SER A 132 3.41 13.22 0.83
N TRP A 133 2.88 12.05 0.47
CA TRP A 133 3.55 10.79 0.78
C TRP A 133 4.79 10.54 -0.09
N ARG A 134 4.93 11.24 -1.21
CA ARG A 134 6.15 11.20 -2.02
C ARG A 134 7.18 12.20 -1.46
N PRO A 135 8.40 11.75 -1.09
CA PRO A 135 9.51 12.67 -0.86
C PRO A 135 9.84 13.42 -2.15
N ASP A 136 10.24 14.69 -1.99
CA ASP A 136 10.77 15.53 -3.07
C ASP A 136 12.10 14.99 -3.63
#